data_AF-U2ZYX6-F1
#
_entry.id   AF-U2ZYX6-F1
#
_cell.length_a   1.000
_cell.length_b   1.000
_cell.length_c   1.000
_cell.angle_alpha   90.00
_cell.angle_beta   90.00
_cell.angle_gamma   90.00
#
_symmetry.space_group_name_H-M   'P 1'
#
loop_
_entity.id
_entity.type
_entity.pdbx_description
1 polymer ?
#
loop_
_entity_poly.entity_id
_entity_poly.type
_entity_poly.pdbx_seq_one_letter_code
_entity_poly.pdbx_strand_id
1 'polypeptide(L)'
;MSDTMELEEPIKGNITKKPEPGAPDYRKAWIANVNKYNDKVKPHPFCHGIQMDTHHLISEKALEKCDKALQESLVDKGYNMNSLENLVGIPATFRGACHLGTQVHRSDHKFKKNQFDEILNYDYHETIKDLVTEKKQDINECYGTTATEESERYIHKEIMDKVSQKALRRISSFALPLTSIHTNFQRPQDPQDPQDPQDPYIGCGEGEKVGEVKGGKNCCANKGNHNGEIDTRPGSDFTLDSAINFPQEWDLTRRI
;
A
#
# COMPACT_ATOMS: atom_id res chain seq x y z
N MET A 1 -50.41 -14.94 -15.42
CA MET A 1 -49.76 -14.06 -14.43
C MET A 1 -48.41 -13.71 -15.00
N SER A 2 -48.20 -12.45 -15.35
CA SER A 2 -46.92 -11.97 -15.86
C SER A 2 -46.04 -11.71 -14.65
N ASP A 3 -45.21 -12.68 -14.28
CA ASP A 3 -44.09 -12.42 -13.37
C ASP A 3 -43.15 -11.46 -14.09
N THR A 4 -43.26 -10.18 -13.77
CA THR A 4 -42.18 -9.23 -14.01
C THR A 4 -41.05 -9.65 -13.09
N MET A 5 -40.09 -10.42 -13.61
CA MET A 5 -38.78 -10.59 -12.98
C MET A 5 -38.22 -9.18 -12.78
N GLU A 6 -38.14 -8.74 -11.52
CA GLU A 6 -37.37 -7.57 -11.17
C GLU A 6 -35.93 -7.83 -11.59
N LEU A 7 -35.42 -7.02 -12.51
CA LEU A 7 -34.02 -7.10 -12.95
C LEU A 7 -33.15 -6.75 -11.74
N GLU A 8 -32.25 -7.68 -11.41
CA GLU A 8 -31.34 -7.52 -10.28
C GLU A 8 -30.50 -6.25 -10.44
N GLU A 9 -30.27 -5.56 -9.31
CA GLU A 9 -29.53 -4.31 -9.35
C GLU A 9 -28.03 -4.57 -9.54
N PRO A 10 -27.41 -3.99 -10.59
CA PRO A 10 -25.97 -4.06 -10.77
C PRO A 10 -25.27 -3.25 -9.69
N ILE A 11 -24.17 -3.78 -9.17
CA ILE A 11 -23.38 -3.04 -8.19
C ILE A 11 -22.52 -2.01 -8.91
N LYS A 12 -22.75 -0.74 -8.59
CA LYS A 12 -21.88 0.34 -9.01
C LYS A 12 -20.65 0.45 -8.11
N GLY A 13 -19.50 0.57 -8.74
CA GLY A 13 -18.21 0.75 -8.10
C GLY A 13 -18.04 2.13 -7.48
N ASN A 14 -16.92 2.32 -6.78
CA ASN A 14 -16.50 3.61 -6.25
C ASN A 14 -14.99 3.76 -6.43
N ILE A 15 -14.59 4.73 -7.25
CA ILE A 15 -13.18 5.03 -7.56
C ILE A 15 -12.65 6.26 -6.81
N THR A 16 -13.39 6.72 -5.79
CA THR A 16 -13.04 7.87 -4.95
C THR A 16 -12.67 7.44 -3.53
N LYS A 17 -11.80 8.22 -2.87
CA LYS A 17 -11.41 7.95 -1.46
C LYS A 17 -12.48 8.32 -0.45
N LYS A 18 -13.37 9.24 -0.83
CA LYS A 18 -14.46 9.71 0.01
C LYS A 18 -15.73 9.02 -0.46
N PRO A 19 -16.08 7.87 0.13
CA PRO A 19 -17.29 7.19 -0.29
C PRO A 19 -18.53 8.01 0.10
N GLU A 20 -19.66 7.69 -0.52
CA GLU A 20 -20.95 8.32 -0.24
C GLU A 20 -21.31 8.28 1.26
N PRO A 21 -22.08 9.25 1.78
CA PRO A 21 -22.50 9.26 3.18
C PRO A 21 -23.13 7.93 3.61
N GLY A 22 -22.62 7.35 4.70
CA GLY A 22 -23.08 6.06 5.23
C GLY A 22 -22.24 4.86 4.79
N ALA A 23 -21.34 5.01 3.82
CA ALA A 23 -20.40 3.95 3.46
C ALA A 23 -19.34 3.72 4.56
N PRO A 24 -18.83 2.48 4.71
CA PRO A 24 -17.81 2.16 5.70
C PRO A 24 -16.53 2.99 5.50
N ASP A 25 -15.98 3.50 6.60
CA ASP A 25 -14.67 4.13 6.61
C ASP A 25 -13.59 3.07 6.31
N TYR A 26 -12.92 3.19 5.16
CA TYR A 26 -11.92 2.23 4.70
C TYR A 26 -10.77 2.05 5.70
N ARG A 27 -10.40 3.11 6.43
CA ARG A 27 -9.33 3.05 7.43
C ARG A 27 -9.81 2.24 8.63
N LYS A 28 -11.04 2.46 9.10
CA LYS A 28 -11.63 1.65 10.18
C LYS A 28 -11.76 0.18 9.76
N ALA A 29 -12.19 -0.08 8.53
CA ALA A 29 -12.28 -1.44 7.99
C ALA A 29 -10.91 -2.14 7.96
N TRP A 30 -9.87 -1.44 7.50
CA TRP A 30 -8.50 -1.96 7.49
C TRP A 30 -7.98 -2.25 8.91
N ILE A 31 -8.18 -1.33 9.86
CA ILE A 31 -7.79 -1.52 11.26
C ILE A 31 -8.50 -2.73 11.87
N ALA A 32 -9.82 -2.86 11.64
CA ALA A 32 -10.59 -4.00 12.12
C ALA A 32 -10.08 -5.32 11.54
N ASN A 33 -9.75 -5.35 10.23
CA ASN A 33 -9.18 -6.53 9.57
C ASN A 33 -7.83 -6.93 10.16
N VAL A 34 -6.93 -5.95 10.34
CA VAL A 34 -5.61 -6.16 10.93
C VAL A 34 -5.71 -6.68 12.36
N ASN A 35 -6.59 -6.10 13.19
CA ASN A 35 -6.80 -6.58 14.56
C ASN A 35 -7.42 -7.98 14.60
N LYS A 36 -8.34 -8.31 13.68
CA LYS A 36 -8.98 -9.62 13.60
C LYS A 36 -7.98 -10.75 13.34
N TYR A 37 -6.99 -10.51 12.48
CA TYR A 37 -5.98 -11.50 12.09
C TYR A 37 -4.64 -11.35 12.81
N ASN A 38 -4.57 -10.46 13.81
CA ASN A 38 -3.40 -10.34 14.67
C ASN A 38 -3.36 -11.52 15.65
N ASP A 39 -2.39 -12.41 15.48
CA ASP A 39 -2.18 -13.53 16.39
C ASP A 39 -0.71 -13.69 16.79
N LYS A 40 -0.44 -14.52 17.80
CA LYS A 40 0.91 -14.73 18.33
C LYS A 40 1.87 -15.40 17.34
N VAL A 41 1.35 -16.11 16.34
CA VAL A 41 2.13 -16.82 15.32
C VAL A 41 2.51 -15.87 14.20
N LYS A 42 1.64 -14.90 13.89
CA LYS A 42 1.80 -13.91 12.83
C LYS A 42 1.38 -12.53 13.34
N PRO A 43 2.16 -11.94 14.25
CA PRO A 43 1.88 -10.61 14.78
C PRO A 43 1.89 -9.59 13.63
N HIS A 44 0.91 -8.71 13.56
CA HIS A 44 0.89 -7.64 12.58
C HIS A 44 1.59 -6.39 13.16
N PRO A 45 2.56 -5.76 12.47
CA PRO A 45 3.38 -4.73 13.12
C PRO A 45 2.60 -3.50 13.62
N PHE A 46 1.48 -3.14 12.95
CA PHE A 46 0.53 -2.12 13.44
C PHE A 46 -0.01 -2.41 14.85
N CYS A 47 -0.44 -3.65 15.13
CA CYS A 47 -0.99 -4.04 16.44
C CYS A 47 0.08 -4.04 17.55
N HIS A 48 1.34 -4.00 17.16
CA HIS A 48 2.49 -3.97 18.06
C HIS A 48 3.16 -2.60 18.08
N GLY A 49 2.40 -1.55 17.75
CA GLY A 49 2.82 -0.18 17.93
C GLY A 49 3.80 0.33 16.88
N ILE A 50 3.92 -0.28 15.69
CA ILE A 50 4.57 0.41 14.58
C ILE A 50 3.57 1.36 13.95
N GLN A 51 3.82 2.67 14.02
CA GLN A 51 2.99 3.65 13.35
C GLN A 51 2.97 3.43 11.82
N MET A 52 1.78 3.15 11.30
CA MET A 52 1.53 2.95 9.87
C MET A 52 0.45 3.92 9.37
N ASP A 53 0.53 4.24 8.08
CA ASP A 53 -0.55 4.87 7.35
C ASP A 53 -1.20 3.84 6.41
N THR A 54 -2.53 3.85 6.38
CA THR A 54 -3.29 3.07 5.39
C THR A 54 -3.12 3.70 4.03
N HIS A 55 -2.60 2.92 3.09
CA HIS A 55 -2.27 3.36 1.74
C HIS A 55 -3.10 2.57 0.71
N HIS A 56 -3.66 3.28 -0.28
CA HIS A 56 -4.32 2.68 -1.44
C HIS A 56 -3.27 2.34 -2.51
N LEU A 57 -3.10 1.06 -2.83
CA LEU A 57 -2.18 0.58 -3.88
C LEU A 57 -2.61 1.02 -5.28
N ILE A 58 -3.92 1.11 -5.50
CA ILE A 58 -4.52 1.79 -6.64
C ILE A 58 -5.18 3.04 -6.10
N SER A 59 -4.50 4.18 -6.23
CA SER A 59 -4.95 5.46 -5.68
C SER A 59 -5.94 6.18 -6.59
N GLU A 60 -6.86 6.94 -6.00
CA GLU A 60 -7.79 7.86 -6.69
C GLU A 60 -7.06 8.76 -7.70
N LYS A 61 -5.94 9.39 -7.30
CA LYS A 61 -5.11 10.22 -8.21
C LYS A 61 -4.58 9.48 -9.44
N ALA A 62 -4.36 8.17 -9.36
CA ALA A 62 -3.94 7.37 -10.50
C ALA A 62 -5.13 7.06 -11.42
N LEU A 63 -6.31 6.82 -10.85
CA LEU A 63 -7.55 6.60 -11.59
C LEU A 63 -8.01 7.89 -12.29
N GLU A 64 -7.86 9.06 -11.65
CA GLU A 64 -8.14 10.37 -12.25
C GLU A 64 -7.28 10.64 -13.50
N LYS A 65 -6.08 10.06 -13.58
CA LYS A 65 -5.17 10.16 -14.73
C LYS A 65 -5.52 9.20 -15.86
N CYS A 66 -6.38 8.19 -15.63
CA CYS A 66 -6.84 7.28 -16.67
C CYS A 66 -7.82 7.98 -17.61
N ASP A 67 -8.01 7.45 -18.83
CA ASP A 67 -9.03 7.99 -19.74
C ASP A 67 -10.45 7.80 -19.16
N LYS A 68 -11.35 8.74 -19.49
CA LYS A 68 -12.71 8.77 -18.93
C LYS A 68 -13.50 7.48 -19.15
N ALA A 69 -13.35 6.87 -20.33
CA ALA A 69 -14.07 5.63 -20.66
C ALA A 69 -13.60 4.46 -19.78
N LEU A 70 -12.30 4.39 -19.45
CA LEU A 70 -11.79 3.41 -18.50
C LEU A 70 -12.30 3.67 -17.07
N GLN A 71 -12.36 4.93 -16.64
CA GLN A 71 -12.93 5.28 -15.33
C GLN A 71 -14.41 4.87 -15.22
N GLU A 72 -15.22 5.18 -16.24
CA GLU A 72 -16.62 4.77 -16.33
C GLU A 72 -16.75 3.25 -16.30
N SER A 73 -15.92 2.55 -17.07
CA SER A 73 -15.92 1.08 -17.08
C SER A 73 -15.60 0.50 -15.70
N LEU A 74 -14.62 1.03 -14.97
CA LEU A 74 -14.33 0.56 -13.60
C LEU A 74 -15.53 0.72 -12.66
N VAL A 75 -16.25 1.84 -12.75
CA VAL A 75 -17.46 2.09 -11.96
C VAL A 75 -18.57 1.12 -12.38
N ASP A 76 -18.82 0.97 -13.68
CA ASP A 76 -19.90 0.11 -14.20
C ASP A 76 -19.65 -1.38 -13.90
N LYS A 77 -18.38 -1.81 -13.87
CA LYS A 77 -18.00 -3.18 -13.50
C LYS A 77 -17.99 -3.44 -12.00
N GLY A 78 -18.29 -2.42 -11.17
CA GLY A 78 -18.41 -2.60 -9.73
C GLY A 78 -17.09 -2.53 -8.95
N TYR A 79 -16.01 -2.00 -9.54
CA TYR A 79 -14.74 -1.87 -8.82
C TYR A 79 -14.84 -0.85 -7.68
N ASN A 80 -14.51 -1.27 -6.46
CA ASN A 80 -14.45 -0.41 -5.29
C ASN A 80 -13.01 -0.22 -4.82
N MET A 81 -12.45 0.96 -5.04
CA MET A 81 -11.07 1.26 -4.62
C MET A 81 -10.88 1.19 -3.09
N ASN A 82 -11.95 1.23 -2.31
CA ASN A 82 -11.91 1.15 -0.85
C ASN A 82 -11.99 -0.29 -0.31
N SER A 83 -11.98 -1.29 -1.19
CA SER A 83 -11.83 -2.71 -0.85
C SER A 83 -10.55 -2.96 -0.03
N LEU A 84 -10.60 -3.91 0.91
CA LEU A 84 -9.46 -4.24 1.78
C LEU A 84 -8.25 -4.71 0.96
N GLU A 85 -8.53 -5.38 -0.16
CA GLU A 85 -7.62 -5.88 -1.17
C GLU A 85 -7.01 -4.77 -2.04
N ASN A 86 -7.32 -3.50 -1.79
CA ASN A 86 -6.59 -2.36 -2.32
C ASN A 86 -5.84 -1.57 -1.24
N LEU A 87 -6.00 -1.95 0.03
CA LEU A 87 -5.37 -1.28 1.17
C LEU A 87 -4.13 -2.04 1.66
N VAL A 88 -3.17 -1.28 2.18
CA VAL A 88 -1.99 -1.80 2.88
C VAL A 88 -1.54 -0.83 3.96
N GLY A 89 -0.97 -1.34 5.06
CA GLY A 89 -0.29 -0.50 6.04
C GLY A 89 1.18 -0.33 5.66
N ILE A 90 1.61 0.93 5.51
CA ILE A 90 3.02 1.24 5.24
C ILE A 90 3.56 2.08 6.41
N PRO A 91 4.77 1.81 6.92
CA PRO A 91 5.33 2.58 8.03
C PRO A 91 5.36 4.07 7.74
N ALA A 92 4.85 4.87 8.67
CA ALA A 92 4.83 6.33 8.56
C ALA A 92 6.13 6.96 9.12
N THR A 93 6.95 6.18 9.82
CA THR A 93 8.17 6.64 10.50
C THR A 93 9.41 5.95 9.93
N PHE A 94 10.55 6.64 10.01
CA PHE A 94 11.81 6.08 9.52
C PHE A 94 12.27 4.90 10.36
N ARG A 95 12.06 4.93 11.69
CA ARG A 95 12.37 3.78 12.55
C ARG A 95 11.53 2.57 12.22
N GLY A 96 10.22 2.74 12.01
CA GLY A 96 9.34 1.64 11.60
C GLY A 96 9.75 1.04 10.25
N ALA A 97 10.05 1.89 9.27
CA ALA A 97 10.55 1.47 7.96
C ALA A 97 11.91 0.75 8.03
N CYS A 98 12.85 1.31 8.80
CA CYS A 98 14.16 0.75 9.07
C CYS A 98 14.07 -0.62 9.75
N HIS A 99 13.19 -0.72 10.75
CA HIS A 99 12.91 -1.95 11.48
C HIS A 99 12.38 -3.06 10.57
N LEU A 100 11.38 -2.74 9.75
CA LEU A 100 10.76 -3.70 8.84
C LEU A 100 11.55 -3.93 7.53
N GLY A 101 12.65 -3.19 7.30
CA GLY A 101 13.42 -3.29 6.07
C GLY A 101 12.61 -2.90 4.82
N THR A 102 11.71 -1.93 4.94
CA THR A 102 10.78 -1.52 3.88
C THR A 102 10.82 -0.01 3.64
N GLN A 103 10.12 0.46 2.62
CA GLN A 103 9.99 1.89 2.33
C GLN A 103 9.13 2.61 3.36
N VAL A 104 9.50 3.84 3.71
CA VAL A 104 8.65 4.75 4.47
C VAL A 104 7.56 5.37 3.59
N HIS A 105 6.35 5.52 4.12
CA HIS A 105 5.25 6.21 3.46
C HIS A 105 5.40 7.74 3.54
N ARG A 106 5.03 8.44 2.46
CA ARG A 106 4.85 9.90 2.42
C ARG A 106 3.65 10.23 1.52
N SER A 107 2.68 10.96 2.07
CA SER A 107 1.41 11.24 1.39
C SER A 107 1.52 12.07 0.10
N ASP A 108 2.64 12.75 -0.13
CA ASP A 108 2.79 13.68 -1.24
C ASP A 108 3.36 13.07 -2.52
N HIS A 109 3.94 11.86 -2.52
CA HIS A 109 4.46 11.09 -3.67
C HIS A 109 4.96 11.92 -4.87
N LYS A 110 5.62 13.06 -4.61
CA LYS A 110 6.07 14.01 -5.63
C LYS A 110 7.58 13.87 -5.75
N PHE A 111 8.07 13.30 -6.85
CA PHE A 111 9.48 13.40 -7.23
C PHE A 111 9.58 14.09 -8.58
N LYS A 112 10.32 15.19 -8.65
CA LYS A 112 10.84 15.85 -9.86
C LYS A 112 12.21 16.36 -9.50
N LYS A 113 13.18 16.21 -10.39
CA LYS A 113 14.43 16.96 -10.29
C LYS A 113 14.86 17.43 -11.69
N ASN A 114 16.06 17.93 -11.87
CA ASN A 114 16.38 18.92 -12.91
C ASN A 114 17.54 18.46 -13.82
N GLN A 115 17.93 19.32 -14.75
CA GLN A 115 19.05 19.14 -15.71
C GLN A 115 20.46 18.99 -15.09
N PHE A 116 20.57 18.78 -13.78
CA PHE A 116 21.83 18.64 -13.02
C PHE A 116 21.91 17.30 -12.26
N ASP A 117 21.26 16.24 -12.76
CA ASP A 117 21.38 14.84 -12.31
C ASP A 117 21.01 14.53 -10.86
N GLU A 118 19.95 15.16 -10.39
CA GLU A 118 19.28 14.72 -9.18
C GLU A 118 17.96 13.94 -9.63
N ILE A 119 17.51 12.80 -9.00
CA ILE A 119 16.19 12.03 -9.18
C ILE A 119 14.98 12.74 -9.89
N LEU A 120 14.81 12.48 -11.18
CA LEU A 120 14.05 13.35 -12.08
C LEU A 120 12.53 13.12 -12.27
N ASN A 121 11.92 11.99 -11.93
CA ASN A 121 10.46 11.80 -11.77
C ASN A 121 10.14 10.33 -11.49
N TYR A 122 9.73 10.00 -10.26
CA TYR A 122 8.93 8.81 -10.04
C TYR A 122 7.56 9.28 -9.58
N ASP A 123 6.63 9.38 -10.53
CA ASP A 123 5.22 9.59 -10.23
C ASP A 123 4.60 8.20 -10.00
N TYR A 124 4.49 7.82 -8.73
CA TYR A 124 3.78 6.62 -8.30
C TYR A 124 2.43 6.51 -9.02
N HIS A 125 1.69 7.62 -9.14
CA HIS A 125 0.37 7.62 -9.74
C HIS A 125 0.41 7.34 -11.24
N GLU A 126 1.44 7.76 -11.98
CA GLU A 126 1.61 7.38 -13.39
C GLU A 126 1.89 5.89 -13.54
N THR A 127 2.76 5.33 -12.71
CA THR A 127 3.05 3.88 -12.77
C THR A 127 1.78 3.06 -12.49
N ILE A 128 1.01 3.45 -11.48
CA ILE A 128 -0.27 2.78 -11.18
C ILE A 128 -1.27 2.98 -12.32
N LYS A 129 -1.37 4.18 -12.91
CA LYS A 129 -2.22 4.44 -14.08
C LYS A 129 -1.86 3.51 -15.24
N ASP A 130 -0.58 3.33 -15.53
CA ASP A 130 -0.11 2.44 -16.59
C ASP A 130 -0.49 0.99 -16.29
N LEU A 131 -0.31 0.52 -15.05
CA LEU A 131 -0.71 -0.83 -14.64
C LEU A 131 -2.22 -1.09 -14.76
N VAL A 132 -3.05 -0.09 -14.47
CA VAL A 132 -4.50 -0.19 -14.66
C VAL A 132 -4.85 -0.15 -16.15
N THR A 133 -4.17 0.70 -16.93
CA THR A 133 -4.40 0.83 -18.38
C THR A 133 -4.01 -0.45 -19.14
N GLU A 134 -2.96 -1.15 -18.70
CA GLU A 134 -2.61 -2.50 -19.18
C GLU A 134 -3.77 -3.50 -19.06
N LYS A 135 -4.71 -3.25 -18.15
CA LYS A 135 -5.89 -4.09 -17.89
C LYS A 135 -7.17 -3.61 -18.57
N LYS A 136 -7.11 -2.56 -19.41
CA LYS A 136 -8.29 -1.97 -20.04
C LYS A 136 -9.17 -2.98 -20.78
N GLN A 137 -8.58 -3.88 -21.56
CA GLN A 137 -9.35 -4.90 -22.29
C GLN A 137 -10.04 -5.87 -21.31
N ASP A 138 -9.29 -6.45 -20.37
CA ASP A 138 -9.81 -7.35 -19.33
C ASP A 138 -10.97 -6.70 -18.54
N ILE A 139 -10.83 -5.42 -18.19
CA ILE A 139 -11.85 -4.63 -17.48
C ILE A 139 -13.11 -4.50 -18.32
N ASN A 140 -12.99 -4.10 -19.59
CA ASN A 140 -14.13 -3.88 -20.47
C ASN A 140 -14.92 -5.17 -20.72
N GLU A 141 -14.22 -6.29 -20.87
CA GLU A 141 -14.80 -7.60 -21.20
C GLU A 141 -15.39 -8.34 -19.98
N CYS A 142 -15.04 -7.98 -18.75
CA CYS A 142 -15.55 -8.69 -17.57
C CYS A 142 -17.04 -8.42 -17.29
N TYR A 143 -17.71 -9.33 -16.58
CA TYR A 143 -19.17 -9.26 -16.38
C TYR A 143 -19.62 -8.37 -15.20
N GLY A 144 -18.72 -7.93 -14.31
CA GLY A 144 -19.09 -7.22 -13.09
C GLY A 144 -19.83 -8.12 -12.08
N THR A 145 -20.68 -7.54 -11.22
CA THR A 145 -21.50 -8.27 -10.21
C THR A 145 -22.83 -7.56 -9.89
N THR A 146 -23.86 -8.33 -9.48
CA THR A 146 -25.14 -7.85 -8.94
C THR A 146 -25.24 -8.10 -7.42
N ALA A 147 -26.15 -7.45 -6.71
CA ALA A 147 -26.27 -7.53 -5.25
C ALA A 147 -26.64 -8.93 -4.70
N THR A 148 -27.34 -9.75 -5.48
CA THR A 148 -27.83 -11.09 -5.10
C THR A 148 -26.85 -12.22 -5.40
N GLU A 149 -25.89 -12.01 -6.31
CA GLU A 149 -24.90 -13.01 -6.73
C GLU A 149 -23.53 -12.86 -6.05
N GLU A 150 -23.40 -12.06 -4.98
CA GLU A 150 -22.09 -11.77 -4.39
C GLU A 150 -21.54 -12.86 -3.46
N SER A 151 -20.38 -13.42 -3.84
CA SER A 151 -19.42 -13.95 -2.86
C SER A 151 -17.99 -13.42 -3.08
N GLU A 152 -17.56 -13.21 -4.33
CA GLU A 152 -16.29 -12.56 -4.68
C GLU A 152 -16.42 -11.90 -6.07
N ARG A 153 -16.13 -10.59 -6.22
CA ARG A 153 -16.30 -9.89 -7.52
C ARG A 153 -15.16 -10.24 -8.48
N TYR A 154 -15.48 -10.65 -9.71
CA TYR A 154 -14.49 -10.95 -10.75
C TYR A 154 -13.54 -9.76 -11.01
N ILE A 155 -14.08 -8.54 -11.08
CA ILE A 155 -13.28 -7.32 -11.28
C ILE A 155 -12.21 -7.13 -10.19
N HIS A 156 -12.50 -7.54 -8.95
CA HIS A 156 -11.53 -7.52 -7.86
C HIS A 156 -10.56 -8.69 -8.00
N LYS A 157 -11.06 -9.91 -7.83
CA LYS A 157 -10.24 -11.11 -7.69
C LYS A 157 -9.34 -11.37 -8.89
N GLU A 158 -9.89 -11.24 -10.09
CA GLU A 158 -9.22 -11.68 -11.30
C GLU A 158 -8.43 -10.57 -12.00
N ILE A 159 -8.73 -9.30 -11.70
CA ILE A 159 -8.14 -8.16 -12.41
C ILE A 159 -7.47 -7.20 -11.43
N MET A 160 -8.24 -6.44 -10.65
CA MET A 160 -7.72 -5.28 -9.91
C MET A 160 -6.88 -5.67 -8.69
N ASP A 161 -7.19 -6.77 -8.01
CA ASP A 161 -6.39 -7.25 -6.88
C ASP A 161 -5.03 -7.76 -7.35
N LYS A 162 -4.95 -8.30 -8.57
CA LYS A 162 -3.67 -8.67 -9.21
C LYS A 162 -2.84 -7.42 -9.53
N VAL A 163 -3.48 -6.32 -9.94
CA VAL A 163 -2.82 -5.02 -10.12
C VAL A 163 -2.29 -4.50 -8.77
N SER A 164 -3.13 -4.50 -7.73
CA SER A 164 -2.72 -4.15 -6.36
C SER A 164 -1.54 -4.99 -5.89
N GLN A 165 -1.58 -6.31 -6.08
CA GLN A 165 -0.48 -7.19 -5.69
C GLN A 165 0.81 -6.92 -6.49
N LYS A 166 0.70 -6.59 -7.78
CA LYS A 166 1.85 -6.19 -8.62
C LYS A 166 2.45 -4.87 -8.11
N ALA A 167 1.63 -3.89 -7.73
CA ALA A 167 2.08 -2.65 -7.13
C ALA A 167 2.77 -2.89 -5.78
N LEU A 168 2.17 -3.68 -4.89
CA LEU A 168 2.74 -4.02 -3.59
C LEU A 168 4.12 -4.68 -3.73
N ARG A 169 4.26 -5.68 -4.61
CA ARG A 169 5.58 -6.31 -4.87
C ARG A 169 6.63 -5.30 -5.33
N ARG A 170 6.25 -4.35 -6.20
CA ARG A 170 7.18 -3.30 -6.65
C ARG A 170 7.55 -2.33 -5.53
N ILE A 171 6.62 -2.00 -4.64
CA ILE A 171 6.91 -1.19 -3.44
C ILE A 171 7.85 -1.97 -2.50
N SER A 172 7.53 -3.22 -2.18
CA SER A 172 8.33 -4.07 -1.31
C SER A 172 9.76 -4.29 -1.82
N SER A 173 9.93 -4.39 -3.14
CA SER A 173 11.24 -4.55 -3.79
C SER A 173 11.95 -3.23 -4.10
N PHE A 174 11.46 -2.09 -3.62
CA PHE A 174 12.00 -0.76 -3.90
C PHE A 174 11.94 -0.31 -5.38
N ALA A 175 11.41 -1.14 -6.29
CA ALA A 175 11.23 -0.82 -7.71
C ALA A 175 10.12 0.21 -8.00
N LEU A 176 9.17 0.39 -7.07
CA LEU A 176 8.20 1.49 -7.10
C LEU A 176 8.43 2.37 -5.87
N PRO A 177 9.26 3.42 -5.99
CA PRO A 177 9.65 4.23 -4.85
C PRO A 177 8.51 5.12 -4.37
N LEU A 178 8.28 5.10 -3.06
CA LEU A 178 7.33 6.00 -2.38
C LEU A 178 8.01 7.29 -1.92
N THR A 179 9.35 7.28 -1.76
CA THR A 179 10.15 8.43 -1.34
C THR A 179 11.49 8.56 -2.09
N SER A 180 12.12 9.74 -2.06
CA SER A 180 13.45 9.98 -2.65
C SER A 180 14.57 9.25 -1.94
N ILE A 181 14.34 8.84 -0.69
CA ILE A 181 15.31 8.15 0.17
C ILE A 181 14.98 6.66 0.28
N HIS A 182 14.13 6.12 -0.59
CA HIS A 182 13.69 4.72 -0.52
C HIS A 182 14.87 3.75 -0.44
N THR A 183 15.92 3.96 -1.24
CA THR A 183 17.13 3.12 -1.24
C THR A 183 17.87 3.11 0.09
N ASN A 184 17.73 4.13 0.94
CA ASN A 184 18.34 4.10 2.27
C ASN A 184 17.85 2.91 3.10
N PHE A 185 16.61 2.47 2.89
CA PHE A 185 15.98 1.38 3.66
C PHE A 185 16.14 0.01 3.00
N GLN A 186 16.74 -0.05 1.80
CA GLN A 186 17.03 -1.30 1.13
C GLN A 186 18.25 -1.97 1.78
N ARG A 187 18.06 -3.17 2.33
CA ARG A 187 19.14 -3.96 2.93
C ARG A 187 19.87 -4.77 1.84
N PRO A 188 21.19 -4.94 1.92
CA PRO A 188 21.91 -5.95 1.15
C PRO A 188 21.32 -7.34 1.45
N GLN A 189 21.01 -8.11 0.42
CA GLN A 189 20.51 -9.49 0.55
C GLN A 189 21.65 -10.50 0.68
N ASP A 190 22.77 -10.26 0.02
CA ASP A 190 24.00 -11.03 0.11
C ASP A 190 25.21 -10.09 -0.05
N PRO A 191 25.88 -9.71 1.06
CA PRO A 191 27.06 -8.86 1.02
C PRO A 191 28.23 -9.40 0.18
N GLN A 192 28.17 -10.67 -0.24
CA GLN A 192 29.19 -11.34 -1.06
C GLN A 192 28.75 -11.48 -2.53
N ASP A 193 27.48 -11.22 -2.87
CA ASP A 193 27.00 -11.22 -4.25
C ASP A 193 27.39 -9.89 -4.93
N PRO A 194 28.21 -9.92 -5.99
CA PRO A 194 28.60 -8.72 -6.73
C PRO A 194 27.42 -7.99 -7.42
N GLN A 195 26.24 -8.61 -7.51
CA GLN A 195 25.01 -8.00 -8.03
C GLN A 195 24.14 -7.36 -6.95
N ASP A 196 24.41 -7.63 -5.67
CA ASP A 196 23.70 -7.02 -4.53
C ASP A 196 24.16 -5.56 -4.33
N PRO A 197 23.32 -4.63 -3.83
CA PRO A 197 23.70 -3.24 -3.64
C PRO A 197 24.93 -3.15 -2.73
N GLN A 198 26.04 -2.72 -3.32
CA GLN A 198 27.31 -2.53 -2.64
C GLN A 198 27.31 -1.30 -1.73
N ASP A 199 26.25 -0.48 -1.80
CA ASP A 199 26.10 0.70 -0.97
C ASP A 199 25.78 0.31 0.48
N PRO A 200 26.37 1.00 1.47
CA PRO A 200 26.13 0.70 2.87
C PRO A 200 24.67 0.97 3.25
N TYR A 201 24.07 0.04 4.02
CA TYR A 201 22.72 0.23 4.57
C TYR A 201 22.63 1.50 5.42
N ILE A 202 21.98 2.53 4.88
CA ILE A 202 21.83 3.84 5.54
C ILE A 202 20.72 3.77 6.61
N GLY A 203 19.65 3.04 6.34
CA GLY A 203 18.46 2.93 7.17
C GLY A 203 17.87 4.29 7.53
N CYS A 204 17.46 4.42 8.80
CA CYS A 204 16.96 5.69 9.32
C CYS A 204 18.06 6.71 9.66
N GLY A 205 19.36 6.36 9.61
CA GLY A 205 20.46 7.28 9.96
C GLY A 205 20.30 8.00 11.31
N GLU A 206 19.69 7.32 12.30
CA GLU A 206 19.29 7.82 13.63
C GLU A 206 18.23 8.95 13.64
N GLY A 207 17.61 9.26 12.50
CA GLY A 207 16.44 10.14 12.46
C GLY A 207 15.19 9.44 12.99
N GLU A 208 14.39 10.19 13.75
CA GLU A 208 13.12 9.72 14.31
C GLU A 208 11.98 10.04 13.33
N LYS A 209 12.03 11.23 12.74
CA LYS A 209 10.92 11.79 11.96
C LYS A 209 11.26 12.15 10.53
N VAL A 210 10.17 12.21 9.79
CA VAL A 210 10.01 12.79 8.46
C VAL A 210 10.65 14.19 8.40
N GLY A 211 11.85 14.30 7.82
CA GLY A 211 12.58 15.56 7.60
C GLY A 211 13.93 15.68 8.34
N GLU A 212 14.21 14.77 9.28
CA GLU A 212 15.44 14.78 10.08
C GLU A 212 16.60 14.07 9.37
N VAL A 213 16.30 13.10 8.51
CA VAL A 213 17.30 12.38 7.72
C VAL A 213 17.61 13.17 6.47
N LYS A 214 18.73 13.91 6.49
CA LYS A 214 19.38 14.36 5.27
C LYS A 214 20.02 13.13 4.63
N GLY A 215 19.45 12.67 3.52
CA GLY A 215 19.93 11.49 2.82
C GLY A 215 21.45 11.56 2.61
N GLY A 216 22.15 10.47 2.95
CA GLY A 216 23.43 10.15 2.33
C GLY A 216 24.69 10.09 3.18
N LYS A 217 24.67 10.16 4.53
CA LYS A 217 25.97 10.12 5.28
C LYS A 217 26.06 9.24 6.52
N ASN A 218 24.97 8.95 7.21
CA ASN A 218 25.03 8.18 8.47
C ASN A 218 24.38 6.82 8.30
N CYS A 219 25.17 5.76 8.50
CA CYS A 219 24.64 4.41 8.61
C CYS A 219 23.75 4.31 9.85
N CYS A 220 22.73 3.47 9.78
CA CYS A 220 21.93 3.09 10.93
C CYS A 220 22.83 2.38 11.96
N ALA A 221 23.02 2.96 13.14
CA ALA A 221 23.90 2.39 14.17
C ALA A 221 23.31 1.10 14.75
N ASN A 222 21.98 1.01 14.78
CA ASN A 222 21.24 -0.15 15.27
C ASN A 222 21.04 -1.26 14.22
N LYS A 223 21.55 -1.09 12.99
CA LYS A 223 21.41 -2.05 11.87
C LYS A 223 19.97 -2.56 11.67
N GLY A 224 18.99 -1.67 11.75
CA GLY A 224 17.57 -2.01 11.63
C GLY A 224 16.94 -2.55 12.93
N ASN A 225 17.68 -2.74 14.02
CA ASN A 225 17.11 -3.17 15.29
C ASN A 225 16.53 -2.00 16.11
N HIS A 226 15.60 -1.26 15.51
CA HIS A 226 14.87 -0.19 16.21
C HIS A 226 13.59 -0.73 16.82
N ASN A 227 13.20 -0.22 17.99
CA ASN A 227 11.83 -0.38 18.44
C ASN A 227 10.92 0.47 17.55
N GLY A 228 9.79 -0.08 17.12
CA GLY A 228 8.74 0.70 16.46
C GLY A 228 8.27 1.85 17.34
N GLU A 229 7.94 2.99 16.73
CA GLU A 229 7.34 4.11 17.47
C GLU A 229 5.85 3.87 17.68
N ILE A 230 5.44 3.73 18.95
CA ILE A 230 4.05 3.60 19.36
C ILE A 230 3.26 4.78 18.79
N ASP A 231 2.25 4.48 17.99
CA ASP A 231 1.37 5.49 17.43
C ASP A 231 0.54 6.11 18.57
N THR A 232 0.72 7.41 18.81
CA THR A 232 -0.01 8.16 19.85
C THR A 232 -1.10 9.06 19.26
N ARG A 233 -1.48 8.88 17.99
CA ARG A 233 -2.48 9.74 17.32
C ARG A 233 -3.90 9.45 17.87
N PRO A 234 -4.79 10.45 17.98
CA PRO A 234 -6.15 10.22 18.47
C PRO A 234 -6.92 9.16 17.63
N GLY A 235 -7.62 8.23 18.29
CA GLY A 235 -8.40 7.16 17.65
C GLY A 235 -7.60 5.92 17.29
N SER A 236 -6.40 5.78 17.84
CA SER A 236 -5.50 4.66 17.64
C SER A 236 -5.65 3.66 18.80
N ASP A 237 -6.78 2.94 18.82
CA ASP A 237 -7.05 1.92 19.84
C ASP A 237 -6.15 0.70 19.55
N PHE A 238 -4.99 0.62 20.21
CA PHE A 238 -4.13 -0.56 20.19
C PHE A 238 -4.17 -1.26 21.55
N THR A 239 -4.41 -2.57 21.55
CA THR A 239 -4.00 -3.44 22.64
C THR A 239 -2.52 -3.79 22.42
N LEU A 240 -1.63 -3.06 23.09
CA LEU A 240 -0.22 -3.43 23.19
C LEU A 240 -0.11 -4.70 24.03
N ASP A 241 -0.37 -5.86 23.44
CA ASP A 241 -0.36 -7.15 24.15
C ASP A 241 1.04 -7.55 24.64
N SER A 242 2.10 -6.90 24.14
CA SER A 242 3.47 -6.93 24.68
C SER A 242 4.44 -6.17 23.77
N ALA A 243 5.56 -5.72 24.33
CA ALA A 243 6.76 -5.38 23.56
C ALA A 243 7.32 -6.68 22.96
N ILE A 244 7.11 -6.90 21.66
CA ILE A 244 7.63 -8.07 20.95
C ILE A 244 8.97 -7.71 20.31
N ASN A 245 9.93 -8.61 20.49
CA ASN A 245 11.16 -8.64 19.72
C ASN A 245 10.83 -9.27 18.37
N PHE A 246 10.69 -8.47 17.32
CA PHE A 246 10.31 -8.98 16.00
C PHE A 246 11.49 -9.73 15.35
N PRO A 247 11.22 -10.82 14.61
CA PRO A 247 12.26 -11.45 13.79
C PRO A 247 12.82 -10.46 12.76
N GLN A 248 14.12 -10.56 12.46
CA GLN A 248 14.83 -9.63 11.56
C GLN A 248 14.36 -9.71 10.09
N GLU A 249 13.60 -10.74 9.75
CA GLU A 249 13.05 -11.00 8.43
C GLU A 249 11.52 -11.06 8.51
N TRP A 250 10.88 -10.20 7.72
CA TRP A 250 9.42 -10.17 7.58
C TRP A 250 9.04 -10.65 6.19
N ASP A 251 8.18 -11.67 6.14
CA ASP A 251 7.53 -12.07 4.90
C ASP A 251 6.46 -11.03 4.53
N LEU A 252 6.72 -10.26 3.47
CA LEU A 252 5.80 -9.25 2.91
C LEU A 252 4.66 -9.91 2.11
N THR A 253 4.10 -11.01 2.61
CA THR A 253 2.91 -11.63 2.03
C THR A 253 1.65 -10.93 2.49
N ARG A 254 0.80 -10.59 1.52
CA ARG A 254 -0.52 -10.01 1.78
C ARG A 254 -1.40 -11.07 2.42
N ARG A 255 -1.93 -10.79 3.61
CA ARG A 255 -2.89 -11.67 4.28
C ARG A 255 -4.21 -10.91 4.36
N ILE A 256 -5.12 -11.33 3.51
CA ILE A 256 -6.53 -10.91 3.48
C ILE A 256 -7.30 -11.98 4.25
#